data_AF-A0A945XEY8-F1
#
_entry.id   AF-A0A945XEY8-F1
#
_cell.length_a   1.000
_cell.length_b   1.000
_cell.length_c   1.000
_cell.angle_alpha   90.00
_cell.angle_beta   90.00
_cell.angle_gamma   90.00
#
_symmetry.space_group_name_H-M   'P 1'
#
loop_
_entity.id
_entity.type
_entity.pdbx_description
1 polymer ?
#
loop_
_entity_poly.entity_id
_entity_poly.type
_entity_poly.pdbx_seq_one_letter_code
_entity_poly.pdbx_strand_id
1 'polypeptide(L)'
;MTEIENRDLLKAEYLHLQGVIEAFDGRALTIKAWSITFSLTSIGAAYAANAWPILIVAALSSLMFWTIEGFWKTFQYAHYDRAGKLEKYFAGEGDEPVPMQIAASWYVQWKKGGIRPLVRIMMWPHVALPHIFVLLTATALLVLHIGDQLTVAP
;
A
#
# COMPACT_ATOMS: atom_id res chain seq x y z
N MET A 1 12.04 37.38 -2.56
CA MET A 1 12.76 36.15 -2.92
C MET A 1 13.16 36.31 -4.36
N THR A 2 14.44 36.12 -4.67
CA THR A 2 14.93 36.20 -6.05
C THR A 2 14.46 34.96 -6.83
N GLU A 3 14.44 35.06 -8.16
CA GLU A 3 14.09 33.94 -9.05
C GLU A 3 15.00 32.72 -8.82
N ILE A 4 16.29 32.97 -8.56
CA ILE A 4 17.28 31.93 -8.26
C ILE A 4 16.95 31.24 -6.93
N GLU A 5 16.65 32.02 -5.88
CA GLU A 5 16.24 31.47 -4.57
C GLU A 5 14.99 30.61 -4.68
N ASN A 6 13.97 31.06 -5.44
CA ASN A 6 12.74 30.28 -5.66
C ASN A 6 13.05 28.96 -6.36
N ARG A 7 13.84 29.01 -7.44
CA ARG A 7 14.20 27.82 -8.21
C ARG A 7 14.97 26.80 -7.38
N ASP A 8 15.86 27.27 -6.50
CA ASP A 8 16.61 26.40 -5.59
C ASP A 8 15.70 25.77 -4.52
N LEU A 9 14.74 26.53 -3.97
CA LEU A 9 13.74 25.98 -3.04
C LEU A 9 12.87 24.91 -3.70
N LEU A 10 12.42 25.14 -4.94
CA LEU A 10 11.62 24.16 -5.69
C LEU A 10 12.40 22.90 -6.02
N LYS A 11 13.70 23.03 -6.32
CA LYS A 11 14.58 21.89 -6.58
C LYS A 11 14.78 21.09 -5.29
N ALA A 12 15.04 21.76 -4.18
CA ALA A 12 15.18 21.12 -2.88
C ALA A 12 13.88 20.40 -2.48
N GLU A 13 12.73 21.04 -2.72
CA GLU A 13 11.42 20.44 -2.49
C GLU A 13 11.20 19.18 -3.32
N TYR A 14 11.52 19.22 -4.63
CA TYR A 14 11.40 18.06 -5.52
C TYR A 14 12.27 16.88 -5.04
N LEU A 15 13.55 17.13 -4.75
CA LEU A 15 14.47 16.10 -4.29
C LEU A 15 14.03 15.50 -2.94
N HIS A 16 13.53 16.33 -2.03
CA HIS A 16 12.97 15.85 -0.78
C HIS A 16 11.72 14.99 -1.01
N LEU A 17 10.81 15.44 -1.87
CA LEU A 17 9.58 14.72 -2.21
C LEU A 17 9.87 13.35 -2.85
N GLN A 18 10.86 13.28 -3.74
CA GLN A 18 11.32 12.03 -4.33
C GLN A 18 11.79 11.05 -3.25
N GLY A 19 12.61 11.51 -2.29
CA GLY A 19 13.03 10.68 -1.16
C GLY A 19 11.86 10.22 -0.27
N VAL A 20 10.84 11.06 -0.08
CA VAL A 20 9.62 10.66 0.65
C VAL A 20 8.86 9.56 -0.12
N ILE A 21 8.69 9.71 -1.42
CA ILE A 21 8.02 8.73 -2.30
C ILE A 21 8.76 7.38 -2.27
N GLU A 22 10.09 7.38 -2.37
CA GLU A 22 10.91 6.17 -2.29
C GLU A 22 10.81 5.49 -0.92
N ALA A 23 10.73 6.27 0.16
CA ALA A 23 10.51 5.73 1.50
C ALA A 23 9.14 5.03 1.65
N PHE A 24 8.11 5.46 0.91
CA PHE A 24 6.84 4.74 0.85
C PHE A 24 6.99 3.38 0.15
N ASP A 25 7.75 3.31 -0.94
CA ASP A 25 8.01 2.05 -1.65
C ASP A 25 8.76 1.04 -0.79
N GLY A 26 9.81 1.48 -0.09
CA GLY A 26 10.56 0.62 0.84
C GLY A 26 9.65 0.04 1.93
N ARG A 27 8.75 0.84 2.50
CA ARG A 27 7.78 0.37 3.51
C ARG A 27 6.72 -0.56 2.92
N ALA A 28 6.27 -0.33 1.68
CA ALA A 28 5.34 -1.22 1.00
C ALA A 28 5.97 -2.62 0.77
N LEU A 29 7.25 -2.69 0.43
CA LEU A 29 7.98 -3.96 0.34
C LEU A 29 8.05 -4.68 1.70
N THR A 30 8.32 -3.95 2.80
CA THR A 30 8.30 -4.51 4.15
C THR A 30 6.92 -5.08 4.52
N ILE A 31 5.85 -4.35 4.21
CA ILE A 31 4.46 -4.79 4.44
C ILE A 31 4.19 -6.10 3.70
N LYS A 32 4.57 -6.21 2.43
CA LYS A 32 4.43 -7.45 1.65
C LYS A 32 5.20 -8.61 2.27
N ALA A 33 6.46 -8.38 2.63
CA ALA A 33 7.30 -9.41 3.23
C ALA A 33 6.70 -9.93 4.54
N TRP A 34 6.19 -9.04 5.39
CA TRP A 34 5.55 -9.41 6.65
C TRP A 34 4.22 -10.11 6.43
N SER A 35 3.42 -9.66 5.46
CA SER A 35 2.16 -10.32 5.10
C SER A 35 2.38 -11.77 4.69
N ILE A 36 3.32 -12.02 3.79
CA ILE A 36 3.62 -13.37 3.30
C ILE A 36 4.17 -14.22 4.47
N THR A 37 5.18 -13.72 5.18
CA THR A 37 5.86 -14.45 6.25
C THR A 37 4.90 -14.83 7.38
N PHE A 38 4.14 -13.85 7.90
CA PHE A 38 3.21 -14.07 9.01
C PHE A 38 2.09 -15.05 8.64
N SER A 39 1.53 -14.88 7.45
CA SER A 39 0.39 -15.70 7.02
C SER A 39 0.80 -17.12 6.66
N LEU A 40 1.94 -17.33 5.99
CA LEU A 40 2.46 -18.69 5.73
C LEU A 40 2.85 -19.39 7.05
N THR A 41 3.47 -18.66 7.98
CA THR A 41 3.79 -19.21 9.31
C THR A 41 2.53 -19.62 10.04
N SER A 42 1.47 -18.81 9.97
CA SER A 42 0.17 -19.12 10.57
C SER A 42 -0.47 -20.35 9.92
N ILE A 43 -0.41 -20.49 8.60
CA ILE A 43 -0.85 -21.71 7.91
C ILE A 43 -0.06 -22.92 8.42
N GLY A 44 1.27 -22.87 8.44
CA GLY A 44 2.10 -23.97 8.96
C GLY A 44 1.79 -24.33 10.42
N ALA A 45 1.59 -23.31 11.26
CA ALA A 45 1.23 -23.48 12.66
C ALA A 45 -0.14 -24.15 12.85
N ALA A 46 -1.12 -23.84 11.98
CA ALA A 46 -2.43 -24.47 12.02
C ALA A 46 -2.34 -26.00 11.90
N TYR A 47 -1.49 -26.49 10.99
CA TYR A 47 -1.26 -27.93 10.80
C TYR A 47 -0.39 -28.52 11.90
N ALA A 48 0.70 -27.84 12.28
CA ALA A 48 1.60 -28.34 13.32
C ALA A 48 0.91 -28.49 14.69
N ALA A 49 -0.02 -27.61 15.01
CA ALA A 49 -0.78 -27.61 16.26
C ALA A 49 -2.17 -28.30 16.14
N ASN A 50 -2.53 -28.81 14.96
CA ASN A 50 -3.89 -29.30 14.65
C ASN A 50 -4.99 -28.29 15.07
N ALA A 51 -4.73 -27.01 14.88
CA ALA A 51 -5.53 -25.89 15.35
C ALA A 51 -6.06 -25.09 14.15
N TRP A 52 -7.07 -25.63 13.50
CA TRP A 52 -7.71 -25.07 12.30
C TRP A 52 -8.21 -23.62 12.42
N PRO A 53 -8.65 -23.11 13.60
CA PRO A 53 -8.96 -21.69 13.75
C PRO A 53 -7.79 -20.75 13.42
N ILE A 54 -6.53 -21.20 13.44
CA ILE A 54 -5.37 -20.41 13.03
C ILE A 54 -5.42 -20.06 11.53
N LEU A 55 -6.11 -20.85 10.69
CA LEU A 55 -6.33 -20.48 9.28
C LEU A 55 -7.18 -19.22 9.13
N ILE A 56 -8.13 -18.97 10.05
CA ILE A 56 -8.89 -17.72 10.09
C ILE A 56 -7.96 -16.55 10.39
N VAL A 57 -7.02 -16.73 11.32
CA VAL A 57 -5.99 -15.73 11.64
C VAL A 57 -5.11 -15.45 10.42
N ALA A 58 -4.72 -16.47 9.67
CA ALA A 58 -3.96 -16.30 8.42
C ALA A 58 -4.76 -15.51 7.36
N ALA A 59 -6.04 -15.82 7.16
CA ALA A 59 -6.90 -15.10 6.22
C ALA A 59 -7.12 -13.64 6.63
N LEU A 60 -7.46 -13.38 7.90
CA LEU A 60 -7.69 -12.04 8.43
C LEU A 60 -6.42 -11.19 8.42
N SER A 61 -5.27 -11.76 8.78
CA SER A 61 -4.00 -11.03 8.72
C SER A 61 -3.65 -10.62 7.28
N SER A 62 -3.85 -11.50 6.29
CA SER A 62 -3.67 -11.14 4.89
C SER A 62 -4.55 -9.95 4.46
N LEU A 63 -5.84 -9.96 4.86
CA LEU A 63 -6.76 -8.84 4.60
C LEU A 63 -6.32 -7.53 5.28
N MET A 64 -5.83 -7.61 6.52
CA MET A 64 -5.32 -6.44 7.24
C MET A 64 -4.07 -5.87 6.57
N PHE A 65 -3.10 -6.71 6.21
CA PHE A 65 -1.91 -6.26 5.51
C PHE A 65 -2.24 -5.66 4.14
N TRP A 66 -3.19 -6.24 3.40
CA TRP A 66 -3.65 -5.69 2.13
C TRP A 66 -4.24 -4.29 2.30
N THR A 67 -5.06 -4.11 3.34
CA THR A 67 -5.67 -2.82 3.66
C THR A 67 -4.61 -1.79 4.03
N ILE A 68 -3.66 -2.16 4.89
CA ILE A 68 -2.54 -1.28 5.31
C ILE A 68 -1.70 -0.87 4.10
N GLU A 69 -1.36 -1.80 3.21
CA GLU A 69 -0.61 -1.48 1.99
C GLU A 69 -1.39 -0.53 1.09
N GLY A 70 -2.70 -0.75 0.92
CA GLY A 70 -3.58 0.12 0.15
C GLY A 70 -3.57 1.56 0.68
N PHE A 71 -3.69 1.74 2.00
CA PHE A 71 -3.58 3.07 2.62
C PHE A 71 -2.19 3.68 2.37
N TRP A 72 -1.13 2.90 2.55
CA TRP A 72 0.24 3.37 2.35
C TRP A 72 0.49 3.86 0.92
N LYS A 73 0.04 3.08 -0.06
CA LYS A 73 0.10 3.45 -1.49
C LYS A 73 -0.78 4.63 -1.84
N THR A 74 -1.91 4.80 -1.17
CA THR A 74 -2.77 5.98 -1.39
C THR A 74 -2.12 7.26 -0.83
N PHE A 75 -1.43 7.17 0.32
CA PHE A 75 -0.65 8.29 0.85
C PHE A 75 0.54 8.64 -0.05
N GLN A 76 1.23 7.64 -0.60
CA GLN A 76 2.26 7.84 -1.62
C GLN A 76 1.68 8.55 -2.85
N TYR A 77 0.52 8.09 -3.35
CA TYR A 77 -0.12 8.63 -4.54
C TYR A 77 -0.44 10.12 -4.42
N ALA A 78 -0.81 10.61 -3.24
CA ALA A 78 -1.11 12.02 -3.00
C ALA A 78 0.12 12.95 -3.16
N HIS A 79 1.35 12.41 -3.09
CA HIS A 79 2.56 13.19 -3.36
C HIS A 79 2.86 13.36 -4.86
N TYR A 80 2.37 12.46 -5.74
CA TYR A 80 2.69 12.50 -7.16
C TYR A 80 2.17 13.75 -7.89
N ASP A 81 1.06 14.34 -7.45
CA ASP A 81 0.58 15.60 -8.06
C ASP A 81 1.58 16.74 -7.86
N ARG A 82 2.18 16.85 -6.67
CA ARG A 82 3.18 17.89 -6.39
C ARG A 82 4.48 17.60 -7.14
N ALA A 83 4.93 16.35 -7.15
CA ALA A 83 6.11 15.94 -7.90
C ALA A 83 5.96 16.30 -9.39
N GLY A 84 4.84 15.91 -10.01
CA GLY A 84 4.58 16.20 -11.41
C GLY A 84 4.44 17.70 -11.73
N LYS A 85 3.94 18.53 -10.81
CA LYS A 85 3.93 19.99 -10.97
C LYS A 85 5.35 20.58 -10.98
N LEU A 86 6.22 20.08 -10.10
CA LEU A 86 7.62 20.51 -10.04
C LEU A 86 8.38 20.05 -11.30
N GLU A 87 8.19 18.81 -11.74
CA GLU A 87 8.78 18.28 -12.98
C GLU A 87 8.40 19.12 -14.19
N LYS A 88 7.10 19.43 -14.34
CA LYS A 88 6.58 20.30 -15.39
C LYS A 88 7.21 21.69 -15.39
N TYR A 89 7.31 22.32 -14.23
CA TYR A 89 8.00 23.61 -14.09
C TYR A 89 9.47 23.52 -14.54
N PHE A 90 10.21 22.50 -14.08
CA PHE A 90 11.61 22.31 -14.47
C PHE A 90 11.80 21.95 -15.94
N ALA A 91 10.80 21.34 -16.58
CA ALA A 91 10.78 21.09 -18.02
C ALA A 91 10.46 22.35 -18.87
N GLY A 92 10.08 23.47 -18.24
CA GLY A 92 9.58 24.65 -18.93
C GLY A 92 8.13 24.51 -19.41
N GLU A 93 7.40 23.52 -18.89
CA GLU A 93 6.03 23.16 -19.26
C GLU A 93 5.04 23.49 -18.13
N GLY A 94 5.02 24.72 -17.64
CA GLY A 94 4.05 25.15 -16.63
C GLY A 94 4.42 26.45 -15.93
N ASP A 95 3.46 26.99 -15.17
CA ASP A 95 3.65 28.19 -14.36
C ASP A 95 4.60 27.91 -13.18
N GLU A 96 5.30 28.95 -12.71
CA GLU A 96 6.13 28.88 -11.50
C GLU A 96 5.27 28.53 -10.28
N PRO A 97 5.46 27.34 -9.66
CA PRO A 97 4.68 26.96 -8.50
C PRO A 97 5.20 27.66 -7.25
N VAL A 98 4.30 28.00 -6.33
CA VAL A 98 4.69 28.50 -5.00
C VAL A 98 5.53 27.42 -4.29
N PRO A 99 6.70 27.74 -3.72
CA PRO A 99 7.57 26.77 -3.05
C PRO A 99 7.04 26.32 -1.68
N MET A 100 7.58 25.21 -1.19
CA MET A 100 7.34 24.67 0.15
C MET A 100 5.87 24.28 0.42
N GLN A 101 5.21 23.67 -0.57
CA GLN A 101 3.78 23.34 -0.52
C GLN A 101 3.50 21.84 -0.35
N ILE A 102 4.46 21.03 0.10
CA ILE A 102 4.33 19.56 0.23
C ILE A 102 3.09 19.16 1.02
N ALA A 103 2.93 19.64 2.26
CA ALA A 103 1.83 19.23 3.13
C ALA A 103 0.46 19.73 2.62
N ALA A 104 0.40 20.97 2.16
CA ALA A 104 -0.83 21.57 1.65
C ALA A 104 -1.31 20.85 0.39
N SER A 105 -0.41 20.61 -0.58
CA SER A 105 -0.73 19.88 -1.81
C SER A 105 -1.14 18.44 -1.52
N TRP A 106 -0.42 17.75 -0.64
CA TRP A 106 -0.77 16.38 -0.22
C TRP A 106 -2.17 16.32 0.39
N TYR A 107 -2.51 17.23 1.31
CA TYR A 107 -3.82 17.24 1.97
C TYR A 107 -4.98 17.46 1.00
N VAL A 108 -4.81 18.39 0.06
CA VAL A 108 -5.80 18.66 -1.00
C VAL A 108 -6.01 17.40 -1.84
N GLN A 109 -4.93 16.72 -2.24
CA GLN A 109 -5.01 15.53 -3.07
C GLN A 109 -5.60 14.33 -2.33
N TRP A 110 -5.20 14.10 -1.08
CA TRP A 110 -5.75 13.06 -0.22
C TRP A 110 -7.27 13.22 -0.07
N LYS A 111 -7.76 14.45 0.16
CA LYS A 111 -9.21 14.71 0.30
C LYS A 111 -10.00 14.55 -1.00
N LYS A 112 -9.40 14.86 -2.15
CA LYS A 112 -10.11 14.94 -3.44
C LYS A 112 -10.75 13.60 -3.87
N GLY A 113 -10.18 12.47 -3.45
CA GLY A 113 -10.60 11.15 -3.91
C GLY A 113 -11.47 10.32 -2.95
N GLY A 114 -11.47 10.63 -1.65
CA GLY A 114 -12.14 9.80 -0.65
C GLY A 114 -11.68 8.33 -0.73
N ILE A 115 -12.63 7.39 -0.65
CA ILE A 115 -12.35 5.94 -0.71
C ILE A 115 -12.01 5.43 -2.12
N ARG A 116 -12.32 6.18 -3.18
CA ARG A 116 -12.19 5.69 -4.57
C ARG A 116 -10.73 5.39 -4.98
N PRO A 117 -9.74 6.28 -4.74
CA PRO A 117 -8.34 5.95 -4.98
C PRO A 117 -7.88 4.75 -4.18
N LEU A 118 -8.31 4.61 -2.93
CA LEU A 118 -7.94 3.47 -2.09
C LEU A 118 -8.38 2.16 -2.73
N VAL A 119 -9.67 2.01 -3.06
CA VAL A 119 -10.19 0.78 -3.69
C VAL A 119 -9.46 0.49 -5.01
N ARG A 120 -9.26 1.52 -5.84
CA ARG A 120 -8.53 1.36 -7.11
C ARG A 120 -7.09 0.88 -6.91
N ILE A 121 -6.38 1.46 -5.95
CA ILE A 121 -4.99 1.13 -5.63
C ILE A 121 -4.88 -0.26 -5.00
N MET A 122 -5.80 -0.63 -4.11
CA MET A 122 -5.87 -1.97 -3.54
C MET A 122 -5.99 -3.05 -4.62
N MET A 123 -6.65 -2.74 -5.74
CA MET A 123 -6.83 -3.65 -6.87
C MET A 123 -5.69 -3.62 -7.91
N TRP A 124 -4.64 -2.83 -7.71
CA TRP A 124 -3.47 -2.91 -8.58
C TRP A 124 -2.83 -4.30 -8.47
N PRO A 125 -2.45 -4.95 -9.59
CA PRO A 125 -1.95 -6.33 -9.54
C PRO A 125 -0.81 -6.53 -8.54
N HIS A 126 0.16 -5.62 -8.53
CA HIS A 126 1.29 -5.73 -7.61
C HIS A 126 0.92 -5.49 -6.15
N VAL A 127 -0.17 -4.78 -5.85
CA VAL A 127 -0.72 -4.59 -4.49
C VAL A 127 -1.55 -5.81 -4.09
N ALA A 128 -2.49 -6.23 -4.94
CA ALA A 128 -3.48 -7.25 -4.63
C ALA A 128 -2.91 -8.69 -4.61
N LEU A 129 -2.10 -9.05 -5.60
CA LEU A 129 -1.71 -10.45 -5.85
C LEU A 129 -1.08 -11.15 -4.64
N PRO A 130 -0.12 -10.54 -3.90
CA PRO A 130 0.50 -11.19 -2.76
C PRO A 130 -0.51 -11.55 -1.66
N HIS A 131 -1.47 -10.66 -1.39
CA HIS A 131 -2.44 -10.86 -0.31
C HIS A 131 -3.60 -11.76 -0.73
N ILE A 132 -4.09 -11.60 -1.96
CA ILE A 132 -5.15 -12.46 -2.50
C ILE A 132 -4.69 -13.91 -2.54
N PHE A 133 -3.44 -14.16 -2.96
CA PHE A 133 -2.89 -15.52 -3.01
C PHE A 133 -2.95 -16.20 -1.63
N VAL A 134 -2.48 -15.51 -0.59
CA VAL A 134 -2.49 -16.00 0.78
C VAL A 134 -3.92 -16.17 1.31
N LEU A 135 -4.78 -15.19 1.05
CA LEU A 135 -6.18 -15.20 1.49
C LEU A 135 -6.91 -16.41 0.90
N LEU A 136 -6.83 -16.60 -0.43
CA LEU A 136 -7.44 -17.72 -1.12
C LEU A 136 -6.89 -19.06 -0.62
N THR A 137 -5.58 -19.15 -0.38
CA THR A 137 -4.97 -20.38 0.15
C THR A 137 -5.51 -20.70 1.55
N ALA A 138 -5.48 -19.75 2.48
CA ALA A 138 -5.98 -19.96 3.84
C ALA A 138 -7.49 -20.30 3.86
N THR A 139 -8.29 -19.60 3.06
CA THR A 139 -9.73 -19.85 2.94
C THR A 139 -10.03 -21.21 2.31
N ALA A 140 -9.32 -21.59 1.24
CA ALA A 140 -9.51 -22.90 0.60
C ALA A 140 -9.21 -24.05 1.58
N LEU A 141 -8.11 -23.95 2.34
CA LEU A 141 -7.75 -24.96 3.34
C LEU A 141 -8.79 -25.05 4.47
N LEU A 142 -9.35 -23.91 4.90
CA LEU A 142 -10.42 -23.88 5.90
C LEU A 142 -11.70 -24.56 5.38
N VAL A 143 -12.09 -24.28 4.14
CA VAL A 143 -13.27 -24.89 3.51
C VAL A 143 -13.09 -26.40 3.37
N LEU A 144 -11.91 -26.86 2.95
CA LEU A 144 -11.60 -28.30 2.86
C LEU A 144 -11.71 -28.98 4.23
N HIS A 145 -11.14 -28.37 5.27
CA HIS A 145 -11.25 -28.90 6.62
C HIS A 145 -12.70 -29.03 7.10
N ILE A 146 -13.52 -27.99 6.89
CA ILE A 146 -14.93 -28.03 7.26
C ILE A 146 -15.68 -29.09 6.44
N GLY A 147 -15.37 -29.22 5.15
CA GLY A 147 -15.93 -30.26 4.28
C GLY A 147 -15.63 -31.66 4.79
N ASP A 148 -14.38 -31.93 5.17
CA ASP A 148 -13.98 -33.22 5.76
C ASP A 148 -14.79 -33.52 7.03
N GLN A 149 -14.95 -32.54 7.93
CA GLN A 149 -15.76 -32.71 9.15
C GLN A 149 -17.23 -33.03 8.84
N LEU A 150 -17.80 -32.43 7.80
CA LEU A 150 -19.20 -32.66 7.40
C LEU A 150 -19.40 -34.02 6.72
N THR A 151 -18.41 -34.54 6.00
CA THR A 151 -18.50 -35.88 5.37
C THR A 151 -18.29 -37.03 6.34
N VAL A 152 -17.63 -36.78 7.47
CA VAL A 152 -17.31 -37.78 8.50
C VAL A 152 -18.31 -37.75 9.68
N ALA A 153 -19.23 -36.77 9.71
CA ALA A 153 -20.29 -36.70 10.71
C ALA A 153 -21.36 -37.79 10.46
N PRO A 154 -21.64 -38.68 11.45
CA PRO A 154 -22.63 -39.75 11.34
C PRO A 154 -24.09 -39.28 11.34
#